data_AF-A0A816GTH2-F1
#
_entry.id   AF-A0A816GTH2-F1
#
_cell.length_a   1.000
_cell.length_b   1.000
_cell.length_c   1.000
_cell.angle_alpha   90.00
_cell.angle_beta   90.00
_cell.angle_gamma   90.00
#
_symmetry.space_group_name_H-M   'P 1'
#
loop_
_entity.id
_entity.type
_entity.pdbx_description
1 polymer ?
#
loop_
_entity_poly.entity_id
_entity_poly.type
_entity_poly.pdbx_seq_one_letter_code
_entity_poly.pdbx_strand_id
1 'polypeptide(L)'
;MSKTTTASDTKSHSSPVYRIPPYHYIHVLDQNTNVTRLEIGPKTFIKQDNETVILGPEKMITVPPRHYCVVESPVIRNEAGEVEFDENGQAKLIHADLDIRLAQPDQAPFPLYPGEVLRQPVTPLKVVPANSALRLKAVLDFDDETAKEQRRAGDEWLFEGPATYIPRKEVSVEEQIRATVIG
;
A
#
# COMPACT_ATOMS: atom_id res chain seq x y z
N MET A 1 -32.25 44.42 7.47
CA MET A 1 -31.04 44.39 6.63
C MET A 1 -30.66 42.94 6.43
N SER A 2 -31.12 42.38 5.32
CA SER A 2 -30.94 41.00 4.90
C SER A 2 -29.52 40.79 4.39
N LYS A 3 -28.85 39.71 4.83
CA LYS A 3 -27.75 39.12 4.06
C LYS A 3 -27.95 37.61 4.01
N THR A 4 -28.61 37.22 2.93
CA THR A 4 -28.60 35.89 2.33
C THR A 4 -27.15 35.55 1.97
N THR A 5 -26.58 34.48 2.54
CA THR A 5 -25.34 33.89 2.03
C THR A 5 -25.71 32.73 1.13
N THR A 6 -25.45 32.97 -0.16
CA THR A 6 -25.66 32.09 -1.30
C THR A 6 -24.80 30.83 -1.21
N ALA A 7 -25.38 29.71 -1.66
CA ALA A 7 -24.74 28.41 -1.83
C ALA A 7 -23.50 28.48 -2.74
N SER A 8 -22.48 27.66 -2.43
CA SER A 8 -21.45 27.25 -3.39
C SER A 8 -21.56 25.75 -3.62
N ASP A 9 -22.46 25.38 -4.52
CA ASP A 9 -22.58 24.05 -5.11
C ASP A 9 -21.39 23.85 -6.07
N THR A 10 -20.30 23.25 -5.58
CA THR A 10 -19.11 22.96 -6.39
C THR A 10 -19.39 21.75 -7.27
N LYS A 11 -20.15 21.95 -8.36
CA LYS A 11 -20.15 21.02 -9.49
C LYS A 11 -18.79 21.10 -10.17
N SER A 12 -17.94 20.09 -9.96
CA SER A 12 -16.69 19.94 -10.70
C SER A 12 -17.01 19.78 -12.19
N HIS A 13 -16.52 20.70 -13.01
CA HIS A 13 -16.54 20.51 -14.45
C HIS A 13 -15.64 19.31 -14.78
N SER A 14 -16.25 18.17 -15.13
CA SER A 14 -15.52 17.00 -15.59
C SER A 14 -14.75 17.38 -16.86
N SER A 15 -13.42 17.37 -16.78
CA SER A 15 -12.61 17.58 -17.99
C SER A 15 -12.84 16.39 -18.94
N PRO A 16 -13.02 16.61 -20.25
CA PRO A 16 -13.18 15.51 -21.21
C PRO A 16 -11.86 14.80 -21.52
N VAL A 17 -10.73 15.47 -21.25
CA VAL A 17 -9.39 14.97 -21.57
C VAL A 17 -8.49 15.07 -20.34
N TYR A 18 -7.85 13.96 -19.98
CA TYR A 18 -6.92 13.85 -18.86
C TYR A 18 -5.55 13.47 -19.39
N ARG A 19 -4.55 14.34 -19.18
CA ARG A 19 -3.15 14.01 -19.46
C ARG A 19 -2.58 13.31 -18.23
N ILE A 20 -2.24 12.04 -18.36
CA ILE A 20 -1.62 11.23 -17.32
C ILE A 20 -0.11 11.23 -17.59
N PRO A 21 0.71 11.91 -16.78
CA PRO A 21 2.17 11.94 -16.97
C PRO A 21 2.82 10.56 -16.75
N PRO A 22 4.10 10.39 -17.09
CA PRO A 22 4.87 9.23 -16.65
C PRO A 22 4.80 9.04 -15.13
N TYR A 23 4.74 7.78 -14.67
CA TYR A 23 4.64 7.41 -13.25
C TYR A 23 3.45 8.04 -12.51
N HIS A 24 2.36 8.32 -13.24
CA HIS A 24 1.08 8.72 -12.66
C HIS A 24 -0.02 7.76 -13.09
N TYR A 25 -1.12 7.77 -12.34
CA TYR A 25 -2.29 6.97 -12.64
C TYR A 25 -3.58 7.71 -12.28
N ILE A 26 -4.69 7.28 -12.89
CA ILE A 26 -6.05 7.70 -12.54
C ILE A 26 -6.92 6.46 -12.30
N HIS A 27 -8.03 6.64 -11.59
CA HIS A 27 -9.10 5.64 -11.53
C HIS A 27 -10.31 6.13 -12.32
N VAL A 28 -10.82 5.26 -13.18
CA VAL A 28 -11.96 5.55 -14.05
C VAL A 28 -13.08 4.57 -13.74
N LEU A 29 -14.22 5.10 -13.33
CA LEU A 29 -15.47 4.36 -13.15
C LEU A 29 -16.23 4.34 -14.47
N ASP A 30 -16.52 3.14 -14.98
CA ASP A 30 -17.51 2.95 -16.04
C ASP A 30 -18.91 2.81 -15.41
N GLN A 31 -19.81 3.72 -15.74
CA GLN A 31 -21.17 3.79 -15.20
C GLN A 31 -22.10 2.69 -15.75
N ASN A 32 -21.75 2.08 -16.89
CA ASN A 32 -22.55 1.00 -17.45
C ASN A 32 -22.33 -0.33 -16.71
N THR A 33 -21.07 -0.62 -16.37
CA THR A 33 -20.66 -1.85 -15.67
C THR A 33 -20.50 -1.65 -14.17
N ASN A 34 -20.46 -0.40 -13.70
CA ASN A 34 -20.10 0.00 -12.35
C ASN A 34 -18.69 -0.49 -11.93
N VAL A 35 -17.81 -0.72 -12.90
CA VAL A 35 -16.45 -1.19 -12.67
C VAL A 35 -15.50 -0.01 -12.65
N THR A 36 -14.72 0.10 -11.58
CA THR A 36 -13.61 1.05 -11.52
C THR A 36 -12.32 0.36 -11.96
N ARG A 37 -11.64 0.96 -12.93
CA ARG A 37 -10.37 0.47 -13.46
C ARG A 37 -9.25 1.49 -13.30
N LEU A 38 -8.03 0.98 -13.39
CA LEU A 38 -6.80 1.75 -13.29
C LEU A 38 -6.30 2.13 -14.68
N GLU A 39 -5.95 3.40 -14.87
CA GLU A 39 -5.33 3.89 -16.10
C GLU A 39 -3.95 4.51 -15.79
N ILE A 40 -2.88 3.90 -16.31
CA ILE A 40 -1.47 4.29 -16.09
C ILE A 40 -0.96 5.21 -17.23
N GLY A 41 -0.17 6.23 -16.89
CA GLY A 41 0.54 7.08 -17.85
C GLY A 41 1.93 6.53 -18.26
N PRO A 42 2.58 7.10 -19.30
CA PRO A 42 2.22 8.33 -19.99
C PRO A 42 1.17 8.12 -21.07
N LYS A 43 -0.01 8.76 -20.91
CA LYS A 43 -1.05 8.75 -21.94
C LYS A 43 -2.01 9.91 -21.79
N THR A 44 -2.67 10.27 -22.89
CA THR A 44 -3.82 11.18 -22.87
C THR A 44 -5.08 10.33 -22.86
N PHE A 45 -5.75 10.29 -21.72
CA PHE A 45 -7.01 9.59 -21.53
C PHE A 45 -8.17 10.51 -21.97
N ILE A 46 -9.01 10.02 -22.87
CA ILE A 46 -10.20 10.73 -23.36
C ILE A 46 -11.41 10.04 -22.74
N LYS A 47 -12.06 10.75 -21.81
CA LYS A 47 -13.20 10.23 -21.05
C LYS A 47 -14.39 10.04 -21.98
N GLN A 48 -14.98 8.85 -22.00
CA GLN A 48 -16.24 8.60 -22.69
C GLN A 48 -17.43 9.13 -21.87
N ASP A 49 -18.62 9.16 -22.50
CA ASP A 49 -19.84 9.67 -21.85
C ASP A 49 -20.23 8.84 -20.62
N ASN A 50 -20.10 7.52 -20.70
CA ASN A 50 -20.36 6.58 -19.61
C ASN A 50 -19.25 6.49 -18.57
N GLU A 51 -18.17 7.29 -18.69
CA GLU A 51 -17.02 7.18 -17.80
C GLU A 51 -16.91 8.38 -16.87
N THR A 52 -16.42 8.13 -15.65
CA THR A 52 -16.11 9.17 -14.66
C THR A 52 -14.73 8.94 -14.09
N VAL A 53 -13.86 9.94 -14.17
CA VAL A 53 -12.57 9.89 -13.46
C VAL A 53 -12.83 10.21 -12.00
N ILE A 54 -12.60 9.23 -11.13
CA ILE A 54 -12.89 9.35 -9.69
C ILE A 54 -11.61 9.63 -8.88
N LEU A 55 -10.43 9.37 -9.45
CA LEU A 55 -9.14 9.63 -8.82
C LEU A 55 -8.12 10.14 -9.85
N GLY A 56 -7.28 11.08 -9.44
CA GLY A 56 -6.03 11.44 -10.10
C GLY A 56 -6.10 12.60 -11.09
N PRO A 57 -5.00 12.86 -11.84
CA PRO A 57 -3.74 12.09 -11.87
C PRO A 57 -2.94 12.11 -10.57
N GLU A 58 -2.75 10.94 -9.96
CA GLU A 58 -1.94 10.74 -8.76
C GLU A 58 -0.55 10.18 -9.10
N LYS A 59 0.45 10.49 -8.27
CA LYS A 59 1.80 9.92 -8.41
C LYS A 59 1.81 8.46 -7.97
N MET A 60 2.51 7.62 -8.74
CA MET A 60 2.84 6.27 -8.32
C MET A 60 3.77 6.28 -7.11
N ILE A 61 3.66 5.22 -6.31
CA ILE A 61 4.46 5.03 -5.11
C ILE A 61 5.82 4.47 -5.54
N THR A 62 6.88 5.12 -5.09
CA THR A 62 8.26 4.65 -5.26
C THR A 62 8.83 4.33 -3.89
N VAL A 63 9.24 3.09 -3.69
CA VAL A 63 9.87 2.64 -2.43
C VAL A 63 11.39 2.64 -2.64
N PRO A 64 12.13 3.60 -2.06
CA PRO A 64 13.58 3.69 -2.22
C PRO A 64 14.30 2.61 -1.39
N PRO A 65 15.59 2.32 -1.68
CA PRO A 65 16.35 1.32 -0.95
C PRO A 65 16.28 1.51 0.57
N ARG A 66 16.19 0.40 1.31
CA ARG A 66 16.02 0.37 2.78
C ARG A 66 14.75 1.04 3.31
N HIS A 67 13.71 1.15 2.49
CA HIS A 67 12.39 1.61 2.91
C HIS A 67 11.34 0.55 2.61
N TYR A 68 10.16 0.74 3.19
CA TYR A 68 8.97 -0.06 2.95
C TYR A 68 7.72 0.80 3.03
N CYS A 69 6.61 0.31 2.49
CA CYS A 69 5.28 0.84 2.78
C CYS A 69 4.31 -0.30 3.05
N VAL A 70 3.15 0.01 3.63
CA VAL A 70 2.10 -0.97 3.90
C VAL A 70 0.87 -0.61 3.09
N VAL A 71 0.42 -1.56 2.27
CA VAL A 71 -0.80 -1.46 1.47
C VAL A 71 -1.88 -2.32 2.11
N GLU A 72 -3.05 -1.75 2.33
CA GLU A 72 -4.23 -2.44 2.83
C GLU A 72 -5.12 -2.87 1.67
N SER A 73 -5.72 -4.06 1.81
CA SER A 73 -6.51 -4.74 0.78
C SER A 73 -5.75 -4.91 -0.55
N PRO A 74 -4.58 -5.56 -0.54
CA PRO A 74 -3.75 -5.71 -1.74
C PRO A 74 -4.46 -6.48 -2.86
N VAL A 75 -4.11 -6.19 -4.10
CA VAL A 75 -4.56 -6.98 -5.25
C VAL A 75 -4.07 -8.41 -5.22
N ILE A 76 -4.93 -9.34 -5.64
CA ILE A 76 -4.55 -10.73 -5.90
C ILE A 76 -3.68 -10.77 -7.14
N ARG A 77 -2.55 -11.46 -7.05
CA ARG A 77 -1.63 -11.70 -8.16
C ARG A 77 -1.48 -13.18 -8.42
N ASN A 78 -1.41 -13.56 -9.69
CA ASN A 78 -1.14 -14.93 -10.10
C ASN A 78 0.36 -15.28 -9.91
N GLU A 79 0.74 -16.52 -10.24
CA GLU A 79 2.14 -17.00 -10.13
C GLU A 79 3.12 -16.19 -11.00
N ALA A 80 2.65 -15.54 -12.07
CA ALA A 80 3.43 -14.66 -12.92
C ALA A 80 3.54 -13.21 -12.37
N GLY A 81 2.88 -12.91 -11.25
CA GLY A 81 2.86 -11.58 -10.63
C GLY A 81 1.88 -10.60 -11.26
N GLU A 82 1.04 -11.05 -12.18
CA GLU A 82 0.00 -10.25 -12.84
C GLU A 82 -1.27 -10.18 -11.98
N VAL A 83 -1.97 -9.05 -12.03
CA VAL A 83 -3.19 -8.85 -11.25
C VAL A 83 -4.34 -9.68 -11.80
N GLU A 84 -5.04 -10.37 -10.92
CA GLU A 84 -6.26 -11.09 -11.28
C GLU A 84 -7.47 -10.16 -11.30
N PHE A 85 -8.30 -10.33 -12.33
CA PHE A 85 -9.57 -9.63 -12.48
C PHE A 85 -10.73 -10.62 -12.38
N ASP A 86 -11.90 -10.13 -11.97
CA ASP A 86 -13.15 -10.88 -12.01
C ASP A 86 -13.77 -10.91 -13.42
N GLU A 87 -14.93 -11.56 -13.56
CA GLU A 87 -15.66 -11.67 -14.84
C GLU A 87 -16.08 -10.32 -15.42
N ASN A 88 -16.18 -9.28 -14.57
CA ASN A 88 -16.58 -7.94 -14.96
C ASN A 88 -15.36 -7.03 -15.24
N GLY A 89 -14.14 -7.52 -15.02
CA GLY A 89 -12.90 -6.75 -15.19
C GLY A 89 -12.52 -5.89 -13.99
N GLN A 90 -13.11 -6.15 -12.81
CA GLN A 90 -12.70 -5.52 -11.56
C GLN A 90 -11.50 -6.26 -10.95
N ALA A 91 -10.49 -5.52 -10.48
CA ALA A 91 -9.32 -6.12 -9.83
C ALA A 91 -9.75 -6.81 -8.53
N LYS A 92 -9.36 -8.08 -8.35
CA LYS A 92 -9.66 -8.83 -7.12
C LYS A 92 -8.71 -8.39 -6.01
N LEU A 93 -9.26 -8.19 -4.81
CA LEU A 93 -8.50 -7.77 -3.63
C LEU A 93 -8.57 -8.84 -2.54
N ILE A 94 -7.52 -8.93 -1.74
CA ILE A 94 -7.54 -9.66 -0.48
C ILE A 94 -8.02 -8.71 0.61
N HIS A 95 -9.34 -8.62 0.78
CA HIS A 95 -9.94 -7.68 1.72
C HIS A 95 -9.46 -7.87 3.15
N ALA A 96 -9.23 -6.75 3.85
CA ALA A 96 -8.77 -6.70 5.23
C ALA A 96 -7.40 -7.36 5.50
N ASP A 97 -6.62 -7.62 4.45
CA ASP A 97 -5.23 -8.06 4.56
C ASP A 97 -4.27 -6.89 4.34
N LEU A 98 -3.00 -7.09 4.72
CA LEU A 98 -1.92 -6.13 4.57
C LEU A 98 -0.80 -6.72 3.71
N ASP A 99 -0.22 -5.88 2.85
CA ASP A 99 0.94 -6.19 2.03
C ASP A 99 2.08 -5.22 2.35
N ILE A 100 3.25 -5.76 2.68
CA ILE A 100 4.44 -4.99 3.03
C ILE A 100 5.34 -4.96 1.81
N ARG A 101 5.33 -3.81 1.12
CA ARG A 101 6.12 -3.63 -0.11
C ARG A 101 7.48 -3.06 0.23
N LEU A 102 8.52 -3.86 0.00
CA LEU A 102 9.93 -3.47 0.12
C LEU A 102 10.43 -2.87 -1.19
N ALA A 103 11.54 -2.15 -1.12
CA ALA A 103 12.28 -1.78 -2.33
C ALA A 103 12.94 -3.00 -2.97
N GLN A 104 12.71 -3.20 -4.26
CA GLN A 104 13.46 -4.16 -5.07
C GLN A 104 14.32 -3.42 -6.12
N PRO A 105 15.50 -3.96 -6.49
CA PRO A 105 16.46 -3.26 -7.36
C PRO A 105 15.89 -2.79 -8.70
N ASP A 106 14.98 -3.57 -9.28
CA ASP A 106 14.38 -3.31 -10.61
C ASP A 106 12.88 -2.97 -10.52
N GLN A 107 12.37 -2.65 -9.34
CA GLN A 107 10.95 -2.36 -9.17
C GLN A 107 10.64 -0.93 -9.61
N ALA A 108 9.90 -0.83 -10.70
CA ALA A 108 9.30 0.42 -11.14
C ALA A 108 8.30 0.96 -10.09
N PRO A 109 8.07 2.29 -10.05
CA PRO A 109 6.99 2.87 -9.27
C PRO A 109 5.66 2.17 -9.59
N PHE A 110 4.87 1.91 -8.55
CA PHE A 110 3.60 1.18 -8.71
C PHE A 110 2.40 2.08 -8.37
N PRO A 111 1.28 1.92 -9.09
CA PRO A 111 0.01 2.53 -8.72
C PRO A 111 -0.67 1.75 -7.59
N LEU A 112 -1.68 2.38 -6.98
CA LEU A 112 -2.67 1.66 -6.18
C LEU A 112 -3.85 1.31 -7.08
N TYR A 113 -4.31 0.07 -7.02
CA TYR A 113 -5.52 -0.34 -7.70
C TYR A 113 -6.76 0.18 -6.98
N PRO A 114 -7.92 0.29 -7.65
CA PRO A 114 -9.18 0.64 -7.01
C PRO A 114 -9.46 -0.27 -5.80
N GLY A 115 -9.58 0.34 -4.62
CA GLY A 115 -9.80 -0.34 -3.34
C GLY A 115 -8.53 -0.65 -2.53
N GLU A 116 -7.34 -0.60 -3.14
CA GLU A 116 -6.09 -0.60 -2.36
C GLU A 116 -5.92 0.73 -1.63
N VAL A 117 -5.43 0.69 -0.39
CA VAL A 117 -5.16 1.89 0.41
C VAL A 117 -3.73 1.89 0.90
N LEU A 118 -3.00 3.00 0.72
CA LEU A 118 -1.68 3.17 1.32
C LEU A 118 -1.80 3.42 2.82
N ARG A 119 -1.83 2.34 3.60
CA ARG A 119 -2.02 2.37 5.05
C ARG A 119 -0.86 3.04 5.78
N GLN A 120 0.37 2.68 5.39
CA GLN A 120 1.59 3.30 5.90
C GLN A 120 2.37 3.87 4.72
N PRO A 121 2.70 5.18 4.73
CA PRO A 121 3.51 5.78 3.69
C PRO A 121 4.92 5.19 3.70
N VAL A 122 5.68 5.49 2.65
CA VAL A 122 7.08 5.05 2.51
C VAL A 122 7.89 5.48 3.75
N THR A 123 8.36 4.48 4.50
CA THR A 123 9.03 4.62 5.79
C THR A 123 10.35 3.86 5.77
N PRO A 124 11.45 4.38 6.35
CA PRO A 124 12.72 3.65 6.44
C PRO A 124 12.58 2.38 7.30
N LEU A 125 13.32 1.33 6.92
CA LEU A 125 13.42 0.11 7.72
C LEU A 125 14.13 0.40 9.05
N LYS A 126 13.71 -0.30 10.11
CA LYS A 126 14.26 -0.09 11.45
C LYS A 126 15.61 -0.80 11.58
N VAL A 127 16.67 -0.01 11.77
CA VAL A 127 18.01 -0.54 12.06
C VAL A 127 18.16 -0.74 13.57
N VAL A 128 18.51 -1.96 13.97
CA VAL A 128 18.73 -2.36 15.35
C VAL A 128 20.24 -2.42 15.58
N PRO A 129 20.81 -1.53 16.42
CA PRO A 129 22.25 -1.50 16.66
C PRO A 129 22.73 -2.69 17.51
N ALA A 130 24.04 -2.90 17.55
CA ALA A 130 24.67 -3.87 18.46
C ALA A 130 24.29 -3.59 19.92
N ASN A 131 24.27 -4.64 20.75
CA ASN A 131 23.85 -4.57 22.16
C ASN A 131 22.41 -4.05 22.35
N SER A 132 21.55 -4.23 21.35
CA SER A 132 20.13 -3.92 21.45
C SER A 132 19.28 -4.95 20.69
N ALA A 133 18.01 -5.05 21.05
CA ALA A 133 17.05 -5.95 20.43
C ALA A 133 15.68 -5.28 20.32
N LEU A 134 14.85 -5.74 19.39
CA LEU A 134 13.42 -5.45 19.38
C LEU A 134 12.69 -6.56 20.09
N ARG A 135 11.79 -6.21 21.03
CA ARG A 135 10.78 -7.14 21.51
C ARG A 135 9.65 -7.16 20.50
N LEU A 136 9.48 -8.32 19.89
CA LEU A 136 8.44 -8.59 18.89
C LEU A 136 7.33 -9.41 19.54
N LYS A 137 6.10 -9.19 19.06
CA LYS A 137 4.93 -9.94 19.48
C LYS A 137 4.08 -10.34 18.29
N ALA A 138 3.73 -11.62 18.20
CA ALA A 138 2.81 -12.13 17.19
C ALA A 138 1.39 -11.60 17.46
N VAL A 139 0.76 -10.99 16.46
CA VAL A 139 -0.64 -10.55 16.55
C VAL A 139 -1.64 -11.61 16.09
N LEU A 140 -1.17 -12.59 15.31
CA LEU A 140 -1.95 -13.71 14.81
C LEU A 140 -1.05 -14.94 14.62
N ASP A 141 -1.64 -16.10 14.41
CA ASP A 141 -0.91 -17.36 14.21
C ASP A 141 -0.26 -17.38 12.81
N PHE A 142 1.03 -17.68 12.73
CA PHE A 142 1.75 -17.78 11.46
C PHE A 142 2.98 -18.69 11.54
N ASP A 143 3.42 -19.18 10.38
CA ASP A 143 4.66 -19.93 10.25
C ASP A 143 5.84 -18.96 10.03
N ASP A 144 6.74 -18.87 11.00
CA ASP A 144 7.94 -18.04 10.89
C ASP A 144 9.02 -18.78 10.09
N GLU A 145 9.11 -18.49 8.80
CA GLU A 145 10.11 -19.09 7.90
C GLU A 145 11.56 -18.82 8.34
N THR A 146 11.82 -17.70 9.04
CA THR A 146 13.18 -17.33 9.47
C THR A 146 13.62 -18.15 10.67
N ALA A 147 12.74 -18.32 11.65
CA ALA A 147 13.00 -19.18 12.82
C ALA A 147 12.75 -20.66 12.53
N LYS A 148 12.02 -20.99 11.46
CA LYS A 148 11.47 -22.33 11.16
C LYS A 148 10.58 -22.85 12.29
N GLU A 149 9.75 -21.97 12.83
CA GLU A 149 8.87 -22.24 13.98
C GLU A 149 7.46 -21.75 13.71
N GLN A 150 6.46 -22.40 14.29
CA GLN A 150 5.08 -21.90 14.28
C GLN A 150 4.89 -20.95 15.45
N ARG A 151 4.57 -19.68 15.16
CA ARG A 151 4.27 -18.67 16.17
C ARG A 151 2.77 -18.61 16.38
N ARG A 152 2.34 -18.57 17.63
CA ARG A 152 0.94 -18.33 18.02
C ARG A 152 0.73 -16.88 18.42
N ALA A 153 -0.49 -16.40 18.26
CA ALA A 153 -0.89 -15.07 18.70
C ALA A 153 -0.54 -14.86 20.18
N GLY A 154 0.17 -13.78 20.46
CA GLY A 154 0.68 -13.44 21.79
C GLY A 154 2.09 -13.94 22.10
N ASP A 155 2.69 -14.80 21.27
CA ASP A 155 4.09 -15.19 21.43
C ASP A 155 5.01 -13.97 21.34
N GLU A 156 6.01 -13.89 22.21
CA GLU A 156 7.01 -12.83 22.25
C GLU A 156 8.42 -13.38 22.04
N TRP A 157 9.23 -12.67 21.28
CA TRP A 157 10.63 -13.01 21.05
C TRP A 157 11.49 -11.76 20.79
N LEU A 158 12.80 -11.95 20.74
CA LEU A 158 13.75 -10.88 20.46
C LEU A 158 14.27 -10.97 19.03
N PHE A 159 14.38 -9.81 18.39
CA PHE A 159 15.19 -9.62 17.19
C PHE A 159 16.44 -8.84 17.58
N GLU A 160 17.57 -9.52 17.66
CA GLU A 160 18.84 -8.96 18.13
C GLU A 160 19.61 -8.22 17.03
N GLY A 161 20.20 -7.07 17.37
CA GLY A 161 21.12 -6.34 16.49
C GLY A 161 22.58 -6.81 16.61
N PRO A 162 23.47 -6.44 15.67
CA PRO A 162 23.27 -5.45 14.62
C PRO A 162 22.55 -6.02 13.39
N ALA A 163 21.34 -5.55 13.09
CA ALA A 163 20.55 -6.03 11.95
C ALA A 163 19.48 -5.01 11.52
N THR A 164 18.95 -5.15 10.30
CA THR A 164 17.81 -4.36 9.83
C THR A 164 16.55 -5.20 9.95
N TYR A 165 15.59 -4.72 10.72
CA TYR A 165 14.31 -5.40 10.89
C TYR A 165 13.42 -5.18 9.66
N ILE A 166 12.94 -6.28 9.08
CA ILE A 166 11.96 -6.30 8.01
C ILE A 166 10.58 -6.53 8.65
N PRO A 167 9.66 -5.55 8.59
CA PRO A 167 8.33 -5.69 9.17
C PRO A 167 7.55 -6.85 8.55
N ARG A 168 6.68 -7.45 9.36
CA ARG A 168 5.72 -8.48 8.95
C ARG A 168 4.31 -8.09 9.38
N LYS A 169 3.30 -8.50 8.62
CA LYS A 169 1.91 -8.12 8.92
C LYS A 169 1.38 -8.81 10.17
N GLU A 170 1.95 -9.97 10.50
CA GLU A 170 1.60 -10.82 11.63
C GLU A 170 2.36 -10.45 12.91
N VAL A 171 3.26 -9.46 12.85
CA VAL A 171 4.17 -9.12 13.95
C VAL A 171 4.08 -7.65 14.31
N SER A 172 3.93 -7.38 15.61
CA SER A 172 3.99 -6.06 16.20
C SER A 172 5.33 -5.83 16.92
N VAL A 173 5.85 -4.60 16.84
CA VAL A 173 7.07 -4.19 17.55
C VAL A 173 6.64 -3.51 18.85
N GLU A 174 6.87 -4.16 19.99
CA GLU A 174 6.46 -3.65 21.29
C GLU A 174 7.42 -2.59 21.81
N GLU A 175 8.72 -2.92 21.89
CA GLU A 175 9.74 -2.00 22.38
C GLU A 175 11.14 -2.33 21.85
N GLN A 176 12.08 -1.42 22.06
CA GLN A 176 13.51 -1.64 21.79
C GLN A 176 14.27 -1.70 23.12
N ILE A 177 14.90 -2.84 23.38
CA ILE A 177 15.63 -3.14 24.60
C ILE A 177 17.12 -2.93 24.35
N ARG A 178 17.85 -2.42 25.35
CA ARG A 178 19.32 -2.29 25.34
C ARG A 178 19.93 -3.22 26.36
N ALA A 179 21.07 -3.81 26.03
CA ALA A 179 21.83 -4.63 26.98
C ALA A 179 22.34 -3.77 28.14
N THR A 180 22.34 -4.34 29.34
CA THR A 180 22.95 -3.74 30.53
C THR A 180 24.32 -4.38 30.75
N VAL A 181 25.37 -3.56 30.81
CA VAL A 181 26.74 -4.04 31.07
C VAL A 181 26.91 -4.24 32.56
N ILE A 182 27.28 -5.46 32.97
CA ILE A 182 27.65 -5.77 34.36
C ILE A 182 29.17 -5.66 34.45
N GLY A 183 29.66 -4.76 35.30
CA GLY A 183 31.08 -4.52 35.56
C GLY A 183 31.41 -4.57 37.04
#